data_AF-A0A920LGB7-F1
#
_entry.id   AF-A0A920LGB7-F1
#
_cell.length_a   1.000
_cell.length_b   1.000
_cell.length_c   1.000
_cell.angle_alpha   90.00
_cell.angle_beta   90.00
_cell.angle_gamma   90.00
#
_symmetry.space_group_name_H-M   'P 1'
#
loop_
_entity.id
_entity.type
_entity.pdbx_description
1 polymer ?
#
loop_
_entity_poly.entity_id
_entity_poly.type
_entity_poly.pdbx_seq_one_letter_code
_entity_poly.pdbx_strand_id
1 'polypeptide(L)'
;MMIQSLQMISAVIIFFLPTKNRKRRLLNWDEAVKLPWGILLLFGGGMALAAGFKDSGLALWIGTQMTLLDGVSLILLVFILIASVNFLTEITSNLATTAMLLPVLYPMAMTIDVHPFILMVSATVAASCAFMLPVATPPNAVVLDLDT
;
A
#
# COMPACT_ATOMS: atom_id res chain seq x y z
N MET A 1 8.29 14.07 10.41
CA MET A 1 7.60 15.34 10.73
C MET A 1 7.90 16.45 9.72
N MET A 2 9.16 16.82 9.47
CA MET A 2 9.53 17.94 8.55
C MET A 2 9.10 17.74 7.08
N ILE A 3 9.02 16.50 6.61
CA ILE A 3 8.61 16.16 5.23
C ILE A 3 7.09 16.30 5.06
N GLN A 4 6.31 15.98 6.10
CA GLN A 4 4.83 16.04 6.06
C GLN A 4 4.32 17.48 6.02
N SER A 5 4.98 18.39 6.75
CA SER A 5 4.66 19.82 6.70
C SER A 5 4.92 20.41 5.31
N LEU A 6 6.00 19.98 4.63
CA LEU A 6 6.31 20.43 3.26
C LEU A 6 5.22 20.01 2.27
N GLN A 7 4.70 18.78 2.40
CA GLN A 7 3.62 18.27 1.55
C GLN A 7 2.33 19.09 1.74
N MET A 8 1.94 19.36 2.98
CA MET A 8 0.76 20.18 3.30
C MET A 8 0.87 21.59 2.69
N ILE A 9 2.04 22.23 2.82
CA ILE A 9 2.29 23.57 2.24
C ILE A 9 2.18 23.52 0.71
N SER A 10 2.76 22.50 0.06
CA SER A 10 2.69 22.36 -1.39
C SER A 10 1.26 22.19 -1.91
N ALA A 11 0.43 21.42 -1.19
CA ALA A 11 -0.98 21.21 -1.55
C ALA A 11 -1.79 22.51 -1.47
N VAL A 12 -1.54 23.34 -0.45
CA VAL A 12 -2.20 24.64 -0.28
C VAL A 12 -1.77 25.62 -1.38
N ILE A 13 -0.49 25.66 -1.74
CA ILE A 13 0.05 26.56 -2.77
C ILE A 13 -0.60 26.30 -4.15
N ILE A 14 -0.91 25.05 -4.48
CA ILE A 14 -1.54 24.67 -5.75
C ILE A 14 -2.96 25.25 -5.89
N PHE A 15 -3.68 25.48 -4.79
CA PHE A 15 -4.99 26.18 -4.82
C PHE A 15 -4.87 27.67 -5.13
N PHE A 16 -3.73 28.29 -4.83
CA PHE A 16 -3.49 29.72 -5.04
C PHE A 16 -2.78 30.04 -6.36
N LEU A 17 -2.09 29.07 -6.97
CA LEU A 17 -1.36 29.27 -8.22
C LEU A 17 -2.30 29.36 -9.44
N PRO A 18 -2.31 30.49 -10.17
CA PRO A 18 -3.06 30.62 -11.42
C PRO A 18 -2.39 29.85 -12.56
N THR A 19 -3.17 29.28 -13.47
CA THR A 19 -2.62 28.70 -14.72
C THR A 19 -2.04 29.79 -15.62
N LYS A 20 -1.15 29.41 -16.54
CA LYS A 20 -0.53 30.24 -17.58
C LYS A 20 -1.54 31.14 -18.32
N ASN A 21 -2.82 30.76 -18.39
CA ASN A 21 -3.88 31.52 -19.05
C ASN A 21 -4.67 32.48 -18.12
N ARG A 22 -4.21 32.73 -16.87
CA ARG A 22 -4.74 33.67 -15.84
C ARG A 22 -6.24 33.59 -15.49
N LYS A 23 -7.04 32.78 -16.18
CA LYS A 23 -8.51 32.63 -16.03
C LYS A 23 -8.93 31.44 -15.17
N ARG A 24 -8.00 30.56 -14.77
CA ARG A 24 -8.26 29.39 -13.91
C ARG A 24 -7.16 29.24 -12.86
N ARG A 25 -7.48 28.58 -11.75
CA ARG A 25 -6.49 28.08 -10.76
C ARG A 25 -5.98 26.71 -11.21
N LEU A 26 -4.81 26.29 -10.73
CA LEU A 26 -4.23 24.97 -11.04
C LEU A 26 -5.11 23.82 -10.52
N LEU A 27 -5.78 24.02 -9.38
CA LEU A 27 -6.75 23.08 -8.84
C LEU A 27 -7.99 23.87 -8.40
N ASN A 28 -9.15 23.51 -8.94
CA ASN A 28 -10.44 24.08 -8.51
C ASN A 28 -11.13 23.11 -7.54
N TRP A 29 -12.07 23.62 -6.74
CA TRP A 29 -12.81 22.78 -5.78
C TRP A 29 -13.55 21.63 -6.47
N ASP A 30 -14.15 21.89 -7.64
CA ASP A 30 -14.83 20.87 -8.45
C ASP A 30 -13.90 19.75 -8.95
N GLU A 31 -12.59 20.02 -9.04
CA GLU A 31 -11.57 19.04 -9.41
C GLU A 31 -11.02 18.33 -8.16
N ALA A 32 -10.89 19.05 -7.05
CA ALA A 32 -10.46 18.48 -5.76
C ALA A 32 -11.45 17.42 -5.26
N VAL A 33 -12.76 17.62 -5.43
CA VAL A 33 -13.78 16.63 -5.04
C VAL A 33 -13.66 15.32 -5.84
N LYS A 34 -13.13 15.37 -7.07
CA LYS A 34 -12.93 14.19 -7.91
C LYS A 34 -11.69 13.37 -7.56
N LEU A 35 -10.84 13.86 -6.65
CA LEU A 35 -9.67 13.11 -6.20
C LEU A 35 -10.09 11.83 -5.48
N PRO A 36 -9.34 10.73 -5.60
CA PRO A 36 -9.64 9.48 -4.94
C PRO A 36 -9.29 9.53 -3.44
N TRP A 37 -10.10 10.24 -2.65
CA TRP A 37 -9.90 10.45 -1.21
C TRP A 37 -9.77 9.15 -0.42
N GLY A 38 -10.40 8.07 -0.89
CA GLY A 38 -10.26 6.74 -0.28
C GLY A 38 -8.82 6.24 -0.28
N ILE A 39 -8.03 6.51 -1.33
CA ILE A 39 -6.62 6.11 -1.41
C ILE A 39 -5.77 6.93 -0.41
N LEU A 40 -6.07 8.23 -0.27
CA LEU A 40 -5.40 9.10 0.70
C LEU A 40 -5.66 8.64 2.15
N LEU A 41 -6.92 8.33 2.47
CA LEU A 41 -7.30 7.78 3.77
C LEU A 41 -6.67 6.41 4.01
N LEU A 42 -6.56 5.57 2.99
CA LEU A 42 -5.94 4.26 3.08
C LEU A 42 -4.45 4.35 3.43
N PHE A 43 -3.70 5.24 2.76
CA PHE A 43 -2.30 5.49 3.10
C PHE A 43 -2.15 6.06 4.52
N GLY A 44 -3.03 6.98 4.92
CA GLY A 44 -3.04 7.52 6.28
C GLY A 44 -3.31 6.44 7.33
N GLY A 45 -4.30 5.57 7.09
CA GLY A 45 -4.64 4.44 7.95
C GLY A 45 -3.50 3.41 8.02
N GLY A 46 -2.83 3.12 6.91
CA GLY A 46 -1.66 2.24 6.87
C GLY A 46 -0.49 2.77 7.69
N MET A 47 -0.19 4.07 7.60
CA MET A 47 0.83 4.71 8.44
C MET A 47 0.44 4.70 9.93
N ALA A 48 -0.83 4.92 10.25
CA ALA A 48 -1.34 4.84 11.62
C ALA A 48 -1.23 3.41 12.18
N LEU A 49 -1.56 2.38 11.39
CA LEU A 49 -1.38 0.97 11.75
C LEU A 49 0.10 0.64 12.02
N ALA A 50 1.01 1.09 11.15
CA ALA A 50 2.44 0.87 11.34
C ALA A 50 2.97 1.51 12.61
N ALA A 51 2.53 2.75 12.91
CA ALA A 51 2.84 3.42 14.17
C ALA A 51 2.25 2.65 15.36
N GLY A 52 1.00 2.19 15.27
CA GLY A 52 0.36 1.36 16.28
C GLY A 52 1.08 0.05 16.55
N PHE A 53 1.64 -0.61 15.52
CA PHE A 53 2.42 -1.85 15.67
C PHE A 53 3.74 -1.62 16.41
N LYS A 54 4.35 -0.44 16.19
CA LYS A 54 5.55 -0.01 16.91
C LYS A 54 5.23 0.32 18.36
N ASP A 55 4.21 1.15 18.60
CA ASP A 55 3.87 1.65 19.94
C ASP A 55 3.28 0.56 20.84
N SER A 56 2.51 -0.38 20.27
CA SER A 56 1.97 -1.55 21.00
C SER A 56 3.01 -2.63 21.31
N GLY A 57 4.21 -2.56 20.71
CA GLY A 57 5.21 -3.63 20.81
C GLY A 57 4.84 -4.92 20.06
N LEU A 58 3.73 -4.92 19.30
CA LEU A 58 3.30 -6.08 18.51
C LEU A 58 4.39 -6.54 17.53
N ALA A 59 5.07 -5.59 16.88
CA ALA A 59 6.16 -5.89 15.96
C ALA A 59 7.32 -6.63 16.65
N LEU A 60 7.63 -6.25 17.90
CA LEU A 60 8.66 -6.92 18.70
C LEU A 60 8.20 -8.32 19.12
N TRP A 61 6.94 -8.46 19.56
CA TRP A 61 6.37 -9.74 19.93
C TRP A 61 6.36 -10.73 18.76
N ILE A 62 5.93 -10.29 17.56
CA ILE A 62 6.01 -11.08 16.33
C ILE A 62 7.47 -11.47 16.02
N GLY A 63 8.41 -10.53 16.14
CA GLY A 63 9.84 -10.80 15.98
C GLY A 63 10.36 -11.88 16.93
N THR A 64 9.93 -11.90 18.19
CA THR A 64 10.28 -12.96 19.15
C THR A 64 9.58 -14.30 18.87
N GLN A 65 8.43 -14.32 18.20
CA GLN A 65 7.86 -15.58 17.70
C GLN A 65 8.63 -16.07 16.47
N MET A 66 9.24 -15.17 15.69
CA MET A 66 10.07 -15.55 14.54
C MET A 66 11.39 -16.20 14.93
N THR A 67 11.90 -16.01 16.16
CA THR A 67 13.03 -16.83 16.67
C THR A 67 12.65 -18.30 16.88
N LEU A 68 11.36 -18.67 16.88
CA LEU A 68 10.94 -20.09 16.81
C LEU A 68 11.10 -20.67 15.41
N LEU A 69 11.23 -19.82 14.39
CA LEU A 69 11.53 -20.18 13.01
C LEU A 69 13.03 -20.05 12.70
N ASP A 70 13.90 -19.98 13.71
CA ASP A 70 15.35 -19.93 13.52
C ASP A 70 15.81 -21.20 12.77
N GLY A 71 16.24 -21.02 11.52
CA GLY A 71 16.53 -22.09 10.55
C GLY A 71 15.59 -22.16 9.33
N VAL A 72 14.47 -21.43 9.31
CA VAL A 72 13.62 -21.30 8.14
C VAL A 72 14.26 -20.32 7.14
N SER A 73 14.44 -20.78 5.90
CA SER A 73 15.08 -19.94 4.88
C SER A 73 14.24 -18.70 4.57
N LEU A 74 14.92 -17.57 4.35
CA LEU A 74 14.29 -16.33 3.86
C LEU A 74 13.41 -16.58 2.62
N ILE A 75 13.79 -17.57 1.80
CA ILE A 75 13.01 -18.04 0.65
C ILE A 75 11.62 -18.53 1.05
N LEU A 76 11.49 -19.32 2.12
CA LEU A 76 10.20 -19.85 2.56
C LEU A 76 9.29 -18.73 3.06
N LEU A 77 9.85 -17.77 3.79
CA LEU A 77 9.11 -16.61 4.29
C LEU A 77 8.58 -15.74 3.14
N VAL A 78 9.42 -15.48 2.15
CA VAL A 78 9.01 -14.76 0.93
C VAL A 78 7.94 -15.55 0.17
N PHE A 79 8.05 -16.88 0.10
CA PHE A 79 7.06 -17.73 -0.58
C PHE A 79 5.69 -17.68 0.11
N ILE A 80 5.65 -17.82 1.45
CA ILE A 80 4.42 -17.71 2.23
C ILE A 80 3.79 -16.33 2.05
N LEU A 81 4.61 -15.27 2.12
CA LEU A 81 4.16 -13.90 1.91
C LEU A 81 3.57 -13.71 0.51
N ILE A 82 4.23 -14.17 -0.55
CA ILE A 82 3.70 -14.11 -1.92
C ILE A 82 2.37 -14.85 -2.02
N ALA A 83 2.27 -16.06 -1.46
CA ALA A 83 1.05 -16.86 -1.51
C ALA A 83 -0.10 -16.17 -0.75
N SER A 84 0.15 -15.65 0.46
CA SER A 84 -0.85 -14.91 1.24
C SER A 84 -1.31 -13.64 0.52
N VAL A 85 -0.39 -12.89 -0.07
CA VAL A 85 -0.73 -11.66 -0.81
C VAL A 85 -1.56 -11.99 -2.05
N ASN A 86 -1.22 -13.04 -2.79
CA ASN A 86 -1.95 -13.44 -3.99
C ASN A 86 -3.42 -13.79 -3.66
N PHE A 87 -3.64 -14.59 -2.62
CA PHE A 87 -5.00 -14.88 -2.11
C PHE A 87 -5.73 -13.61 -1.63
N LEU A 88 -5.04 -12.71 -0.94
CA LEU A 88 -5.66 -11.47 -0.43
C LEU A 88 -6.06 -10.52 -1.58
N THR A 89 -5.26 -10.47 -2.65
CA THR A 89 -5.55 -9.66 -3.85
C THR A 89 -6.68 -10.17 -4.71
N GLU A 90 -7.14 -11.40 -4.52
CA GLU A 90 -8.35 -11.88 -5.20
C GLU A 90 -9.62 -11.25 -4.64
N ILE A 91 -9.62 -10.87 -3.36
CA ILE A 91 -10.77 -10.29 -2.65
C ILE A 91 -10.66 -8.75 -2.61
N THR A 92 -9.44 -8.21 -2.79
CA THR A 92 -9.11 -6.81 -2.57
C THR A 92 -8.36 -6.24 -3.76
N SER A 93 -8.67 -5.00 -4.19
CA SER A 93 -7.92 -4.31 -5.26
C SER A 93 -6.41 -4.32 -5.04
N ASN A 94 -5.63 -4.62 -6.10
CA ASN A 94 -4.16 -4.66 -6.07
C ASN A 94 -3.52 -3.43 -5.42
N LEU A 95 -4.07 -2.24 -5.72
CA LEU A 95 -3.58 -0.98 -5.15
C LEU A 95 -3.90 -0.87 -3.66
N ALA A 96 -5.10 -1.31 -3.26
CA ALA A 96 -5.53 -1.28 -1.87
C ALA A 96 -4.69 -2.25 -1.02
N THR A 97 -4.47 -3.48 -1.50
CA THR A 97 -3.64 -4.49 -0.84
C THR A 97 -2.20 -4.01 -0.68
N THR A 98 -1.62 -3.42 -1.73
CA THR A 98 -0.27 -2.85 -1.68
C THR A 98 -0.16 -1.71 -0.66
N ALA A 99 -1.12 -0.77 -0.69
CA ALA A 99 -1.13 0.38 0.23
C ALA A 99 -1.31 -0.02 1.70
N MET A 100 -2.01 -1.12 1.96
CA MET A 100 -2.17 -1.69 3.31
C MET A 100 -0.92 -2.42 3.80
N LEU A 101 -0.30 -3.23 2.94
CA LEU A 101 0.77 -4.14 3.35
C LEU A 101 2.14 -3.46 3.46
N LEU A 102 2.49 -2.55 2.54
CA LEU A 102 3.79 -1.85 2.56
C LEU A 102 4.16 -1.21 3.91
N PRO A 103 3.27 -0.44 4.58
CA PRO A 103 3.60 0.16 5.87
C PRO A 103 3.75 -0.86 7.00
N VAL A 104 3.20 -2.08 6.86
CA VAL A 104 3.37 -3.18 7.82
C VAL A 104 4.65 -3.97 7.54
N LEU A 105 4.97 -4.21 6.27
CA LEU A 105 6.14 -4.97 5.85
C LEU A 105 7.46 -4.24 6.11
N TYR A 106 7.48 -2.91 6.03
CA TYR A 106 8.67 -2.11 6.35
C TYR A 106 9.16 -2.33 7.79
N PRO A 107 8.37 -2.07 8.85
CA PRO A 107 8.82 -2.31 10.22
C PRO A 107 9.04 -3.79 10.49
N MET A 108 8.30 -4.70 9.84
CA MET A 108 8.53 -6.13 9.95
C MET A 108 9.91 -6.53 9.43
N ALA A 109 10.33 -6.05 8.26
CA ALA A 109 11.66 -6.33 7.73
C ALA A 109 12.78 -5.85 8.66
N MET A 110 12.56 -4.69 9.31
CA MET A 110 13.49 -4.14 10.30
C MET A 110 13.58 -4.99 11.58
N THR A 111 12.51 -5.71 11.97
CA THR A 111 12.56 -6.58 13.17
C THR A 111 13.22 -7.93 12.90
N ILE A 112 13.15 -8.43 11.67
CA ILE A 112 13.81 -9.69 11.26
C ILE A 112 15.21 -9.47 10.63
N ASP A 113 15.75 -8.26 10.75
CA ASP A 113 17.08 -7.85 10.28
C ASP A 113 17.38 -8.19 8.81
N VAL A 114 16.37 -8.07 7.94
CA VAL A 114 16.55 -8.19 6.48
C VAL A 114 16.20 -6.91 5.77
N HIS A 115 16.85 -6.72 4.62
CA HIS A 115 16.66 -5.54 3.80
C HIS A 115 15.18 -5.40 3.38
N PRO A 116 14.48 -4.29 3.73
CA PRO A 116 13.04 -4.13 3.52
C PRO A 116 12.57 -4.32 2.08
N PHE A 117 13.44 -4.01 1.11
CA PHE A 117 13.12 -4.21 -0.30
C PHE A 117 12.75 -5.65 -0.63
N ILE A 118 13.32 -6.65 0.03
CA ILE A 118 13.03 -8.05 -0.30
C ILE A 118 11.55 -8.34 -0.09
N LEU A 119 10.99 -7.96 1.06
CA LEU A 119 9.58 -8.19 1.39
C LEU A 119 8.64 -7.24 0.66
N MET A 120 9.02 -5.96 0.55
CA MET A 120 8.18 -4.95 -0.10
C MET A 120 8.06 -5.18 -1.61
N VAL A 121 9.17 -5.53 -2.28
CA VAL A 121 9.17 -5.84 -3.72
C VAL A 121 8.45 -7.16 -3.98
N SER A 122 8.68 -8.21 -3.18
CA SER A 122 7.95 -9.46 -3.36
C SER A 122 6.44 -9.29 -3.16
N ALA A 123 6.00 -8.52 -2.16
CA ALA A 123 4.58 -8.25 -1.93
C ALA A 123 3.96 -7.40 -3.04
N THR A 124 4.65 -6.36 -3.52
CA THR A 124 4.12 -5.50 -4.60
C THR A 124 4.02 -6.23 -5.94
N VAL A 125 5.01 -7.06 -6.26
CA VAL A 125 4.96 -7.92 -7.45
C VAL A 125 3.86 -8.97 -7.30
N ALA A 126 3.76 -9.65 -6.16
CA ALA A 126 2.68 -10.61 -5.89
C ALA A 126 1.29 -9.97 -6.01
N ALA A 127 1.12 -8.77 -5.43
CA ALA A 127 -0.15 -8.05 -5.50
C ALA A 127 -0.51 -7.59 -6.93
N SER A 128 0.48 -7.46 -7.81
CA SER A 128 0.26 -7.14 -9.23
C SER A 128 -0.09 -8.37 -10.08
N CYS A 129 0.16 -9.58 -9.57
CA CYS A 129 -0.03 -10.86 -10.25
C CYS A 129 -1.37 -11.55 -9.94
N ALA A 130 -2.42 -10.81 -9.56
CA ALA A 130 -3.73 -11.36 -9.24
C ALA A 130 -4.47 -11.86 -10.52
N PHE A 131 -4.25 -13.13 -10.89
CA PHE A 131 -4.77 -13.74 -12.12
C PHE A 131 -5.76 -14.90 -11.89
N MET A 132 -6.11 -15.24 -10.65
CA MET A 132 -6.81 -16.49 -10.32
C MET A 132 -8.35 -16.40 -10.24
N LEU A 133 -8.95 -15.22 -10.02
CA LEU A 133 -10.41 -15.03 -10.05
C LEU A 133 -10.83 -13.83 -10.92
N PRO A 134 -11.89 -13.95 -11.76
CA PRO A 134 -12.33 -12.91 -12.69
C PRO A 134 -12.90 -11.63 -12.05
N VAL A 135 -13.15 -11.66 -10.75
CA VAL A 135 -13.71 -10.54 -9.97
C VAL A 135 -12.67 -9.46 -9.61
N ALA A 136 -11.37 -9.77 -9.63
CA ALA A 136 -10.36 -8.97 -8.95
C ALA A 136 -9.81 -7.77 -9.75
N THR A 137 -9.92 -7.77 -11.09
CA THR A 137 -9.31 -6.73 -11.93
C THR A 137 -10.27 -6.25 -13.04
N PRO A 138 -10.40 -4.92 -13.27
CA PRO A 138 -11.31 -4.35 -14.28
C PRO A 138 -11.20 -4.97 -15.69
N PRO A 139 -10.01 -5.35 -16.20
CA PRO A 139 -9.90 -6.02 -17.50
C PRO A 139 -10.56 -7.41 -17.53
N ASN A 140 -10.52 -8.17 -16.44
CA ASN A 140 -11.04 -9.54 -16.40
C ASN A 140 -12.58 -9.57 -16.29
N ALA A 141 -13.16 -8.58 -15.60
CA ALA A 141 -14.60 -8.36 -15.58
C ALA A 141 -15.15 -7.95 -16.97
N VAL A 142 -14.41 -7.12 -17.71
CA VAL A 142 -14.81 -6.66 -19.06
C VAL A 142 -14.84 -7.80 -20.08
N VAL A 143 -13.97 -8.81 -19.95
CA VAL A 143 -13.99 -9.98 -20.86
C VAL A 143 -15.15 -10.93 -20.53
N LEU A 144 -15.56 -11.01 -19.26
CA LEU A 144 -16.63 -11.90 -18.82
C LEU A 144 -18.04 -11.32 -19.07
N ASP A 145 -18.19 -9.99 -19.05
CA ASP A 145 -19.44 -9.30 -19.38
C ASP A 145 -19.76 -9.28 -20.89
N LEU A 146 -18.83 -9.64 -21.78
CA LEU A 146 -19.06 -9.67 -23.23
C LEU A 146 -19.73 -10.96 -23.74
N ASP A 147 -20.06 -11.91 -22.85
CA ASP A 147 -20.66 -13.22 -23.19
C ASP A 147 -22.12 -13.41 -22.69
N THR A 148 -22.84 -12.33 -22.36
CA THR A 148 -24.30 -12.33 -22.13
C THR A 148 -25.00 -11.19 -22.86
#